data_AF-A0A7C5Z6S4-F1
#
_entry.id   AF-A0A7C5Z6S4-F1
#
_cell.length_a   1.000
_cell.length_b   1.000
_cell.length_c   1.000
_cell.angle_alpha   90.00
_cell.angle_beta   90.00
_cell.angle_gamma   90.00
#
_symmetry.space_group_name_H-M   'P 1'
#
loop_
_entity.id
_entity.type
_entity.pdbx_description
1 polymer ?
#
loop_
_entity_poly.entity_id
_entity_poly.type
_entity_poly.pdbx_seq_one_letter_code
_entity_poly.pdbx_strand_id
1 'polypeptide(L)' 'MLGNMDMEEMLKLLAPVIVLQFALMIFCLVKLKNDKVKYLPKWTWALIIIFNFIGPILYLLIGRERD' A
#
# COMPACT_ATOMS: atom_id res chain seq x y z
N MET A 1 31.39 -16.54 -2.32
CA MET A 1 30.86 -15.58 -3.32
C MET A 1 29.61 -14.85 -2.79
N LEU A 2 29.53 -14.57 -1.48
CA LEU A 2 28.45 -13.80 -0.84
C LEU A 2 29.08 -12.69 0.04
N GLY A 3 30.25 -12.18 -0.35
CA GLY A 3 30.97 -11.15 0.39
C GLY A 3 30.61 -9.79 -0.20
N ASN A 4 29.95 -8.95 0.59
CA ASN A 4 29.43 -7.63 0.24
C ASN A 4 28.46 -7.60 -0.95
N MET A 5 27.17 -7.88 -0.69
CA MET A 5 26.15 -7.22 -1.50
C MET A 5 26.22 -5.74 -1.16
N ASP A 6 26.74 -4.95 -2.09
CA ASP A 6 26.79 -3.50 -1.94
C ASP A 6 25.36 -2.98 -1.77
N MET A 7 25.18 -1.96 -0.92
CA MET A 7 23.86 -1.40 -0.59
C MET A 7 23.08 -0.98 -1.85
N GLU A 8 23.78 -0.65 -2.93
CA GLU A 8 23.21 -0.35 -4.24
C GLU A 8 22.51 -1.54 -4.91
N GLU A 9 23.06 -2.75 -4.79
CA GLU A 9 22.47 -3.95 -5.39
C GLU A 9 21.20 -4.36 -4.65
N MET A 10 21.20 -4.27 -3.31
CA MET A 10 20.01 -4.48 -2.49
C MET A 10 18.91 -3.47 -2.82
N LEU A 11 19.27 -2.19 -2.99
CA LEU A 11 18.34 -1.14 -3.41
C LEU A 11 17.76 -1.41 -4.79
N LYS A 12 18.56 -1.80 -5.79
CA LYS A 12 18.08 -2.14 -7.13
C LYS A 12 17.10 -3.31 -7.12
N LEU A 13 17.33 -4.32 -6.28
CA LEU A 13 16.44 -5.47 -6.12
C LEU A 13 15.12 -5.11 -5.43
N LEU A 14 15.16 -4.26 -4.40
CA LEU A 14 13.98 -3.85 -3.64
C LEU A 14 13.20 -2.69 -4.28
N ALA A 15 13.84 -1.88 -5.12
CA ALA A 15 13.24 -0.74 -5.82
C ALA A 15 11.88 -1.07 -6.47
N PRO A 16 11.71 -2.14 -7.27
CA PRO A 16 10.42 -2.46 -7.87
C PRO A 16 9.33 -2.75 -6.83
N VAL A 17 9.67 -3.44 -5.73
CA VAL A 17 8.72 -3.75 -4.65
C VAL A 17 8.30 -2.48 -3.93
N ILE A 18 9.26 -1.60 -3.64
CA ILE A 18 9.01 -0.32 -2.98
C ILE A 18 8.11 0.56 -3.86
N VAL A 19 8.44 0.70 -5.16
CA VAL A 19 7.63 1.47 -6.12
C VAL A 19 6.22 0.90 -6.22
N LEU A 20 6.07 -0.42 -6.33
CA LEU A 20 4.77 -1.07 -6.37
C LEU A 20 3.97 -0.79 -5.10
N GLN A 21 4.60 -0.89 -3.92
CA GLN A 21 3.96 -0.63 -2.64
C GLN A 21 3.45 0.82 -2.55
N PHE A 22 4.29 1.79 -2.90
CA PHE A 22 3.90 3.20 -2.89
C PHE A 22 2.81 3.50 -3.92
N ALA A 23 2.90 2.93 -5.13
CA ALA A 23 1.88 3.08 -6.16
C ALA A 23 0.52 2.51 -5.69
N LEU A 24 0.52 1.31 -5.10
CA LEU A 24 -0.67 0.67 -4.53
C LEU A 24 -1.28 1.52 -3.40
N MET A 25 -0.43 2.04 -2.51
CA MET A 25 -0.86 2.89 -1.39
C MET A 25 -1.53 4.18 -1.90
N ILE A 26 -0.88 4.91 -2.82
CA ILE A 26 -1.42 6.14 -3.41
C ILE A 26 -2.73 5.84 -4.14
N PHE A 27 -2.76 4.77 -4.94
CA PHE A 27 -3.97 4.35 -5.66
C PHE A 27 -5.14 4.11 -4.70
N CYS A 28 -4.90 3.44 -3.57
CA CYS A 28 -5.92 3.18 -2.56
C CYS A 28 -6.38 4.47 -1.87
N LEU A 29 -5.47 5.39 -1.55
CA LEU A 29 -5.82 6.68 -0.94
C LEU A 29 -6.65 7.58 -1.87
N VAL A 30 -6.30 7.63 -3.16
CA VAL A 30 -7.08 8.35 -4.17
C VAL A 30 -8.47 7.74 -4.31
N LYS A 31 -8.54 6.40 -4.36
CA LYS A 31 -9.81 5.68 -4.44
C LYS A 31 -10.68 5.85 -3.19
N LEU A 32 -10.08 5.86 -2.00
CA LEU A 32 -10.76 6.11 -0.72
C LEU A 32 -11.51 7.44 -0.66
N LYS A 33 -11.01 8.46 -1.36
CA LYS A 33 -11.70 9.74 -1.46
C LYS A 33 -13.03 9.60 -2.20
N ASN A 34 -13.05 8.85 -3.29
CA ASN A 34 -14.19 8.75 -4.21
C ASN A 34 -15.18 7.64 -3.81
N ASP A 35 -14.69 6.50 -3.32
CA ASP A 35 -15.53 5.35 -2.97
C ASP A 35 -16.24 5.55 -1.62
N LYS A 36 -17.35 4.83 -1.43
CA LYS A 36 -17.95 4.64 -0.11
C LYS A 36 -17.19 3.57 0.65
N VAL A 37 -17.01 3.80 1.94
CA VAL A 37 -16.25 2.90 2.82
C VAL A 37 -17.19 2.03 3.64
N LYS A 38 -16.77 0.79 3.86
CA LYS A 38 -17.47 -0.19 4.68
C LYS A 38 -16.76 -0.40 6.02
N TYR A 39 -17.54 -0.75 7.06
CA TYR A 39 -17.14 -1.09 8.44
C TYR A 39 -16.51 0.03 9.29
N LEU A 40 -15.72 0.92 8.69
CA LEU A 40 -14.96 1.96 9.40
C LEU A 40 -15.05 3.30 8.66
N PRO A 41 -14.90 4.44 9.38
CA PRO A 41 -14.92 5.76 8.76
C PRO A 41 -13.70 5.95 7.84
N LYS A 42 -13.85 6.86 6.85
CA LYS A 42 -12.83 7.09 5.79
C LYS A 42 -11.44 7.37 6.37
N TRP A 43 -11.36 8.15 7.45
CA TRP A 43 -10.09 8.53 8.04
C TRP A 43 -9.34 7.34 8.68
N THR A 44 -10.07 6.40 9.28
CA THR A 44 -9.47 5.16 9.83
C THR A 44 -8.90 4.29 8.71
N TRP A 45 -9.60 4.17 7.58
CA TRP A 45 -9.07 3.47 6.41
C TRP A 45 -7.80 4.13 5.86
N ALA A 46 -7.73 5.47 5.84
CA ALA A 46 -6.51 6.18 5.44
C ALA A 46 -5.32 5.83 6.34
N LEU A 47 -5.52 5.79 7.67
CA LEU A 47 -4.48 5.38 8.61
C LEU A 47 -4.03 3.93 8.36
N ILE A 48 -4.97 2.99 8.16
CA ILE A 48 -4.64 1.60 7.88
C ILE A 48 -3.78 1.48 6.61
N ILE A 49 -4.14 2.19 5.55
CA ILE A 49 -3.43 2.17 4.26
C ILE A 49 -2.00 2.74 4.39
N ILE A 50 -1.79 3.77 5.22
CA ILE A 50 -0.49 4.42 5.39
C ILE A 50 0.45 3.64 6.32
N PHE A 51 -0.08 3.11 7.43
CA PHE A 51 0.74 2.50 8.48
C PHE A 51 1.01 1.00 8.29
N ASN A 52 0.27 0.32 7.41
CA ASN A 52 0.43 -1.11 7.18
C ASN A 52 0.78 -1.44 5.74
N PHE A 53 1.76 -2.32 5.54
CA PHE A 53 2.11 -2.86 4.22
C PHE A 53 0.90 -3.57 3.57
N ILE A 54 0.10 -4.26 4.39
CA ILE A 54 -1.12 -4.98 3.97
C ILE A 54 -2.34 -4.05 3.90
N GLY A 55 -2.26 -2.86 4.47
CA GLY A 55 -3.38 -1.91 4.58
C GLY A 55 -4.08 -1.58 3.26
N PRO A 56 -3.35 -1.24 2.18
CA PRO A 56 -3.95 -0.99 0.87
C PRO A 56 -4.69 -2.22 0.33
N ILE A 57 -4.15 -3.43 0.53
CA ILE A 57 -4.75 -4.69 0.10
C ILE A 57 -6.05 -4.95 0.87
N LEU A 58 -6.04 -4.77 2.20
CA LEU A 58 -7.22 -4.88 3.05
C LEU A 58 -8.32 -3.90 2.64
N TYR A 59 -7.95 -2.67 2.32
CA TYR A 59 -8.89 -1.65 1.84
C TYR A 59 -9.58 -2.09 0.54
N LEU A 60 -8.81 -2.58 -0.44
CA LEU A 60 -9.35 -3.03 -1.73
C LEU A 60 -10.24 -4.27 -1.60
N LEU A 61 -9.94 -5.16 -0.66
CA LEU A 61 -10.70 -6.39 -0.43
C LEU A 61 -12.00 -6.13 0.34
N ILE A 62 -11.92 -5.40 1.44
CA ILE A 62 -12.98 -5.35 2.48
C ILE A 62 -13.47 -3.92 2.74
N GLY A 63 -12.59 -2.93 2.58
CA GLY A 63 -12.85 -1.54 2.96
C GLY A 63 -13.70 -0.74 1.99
N ARG A 64 -13.68 -1.10 0.69
CA ARG A 64 -14.55 -0.50 -0.32
C ARG A 64 -15.91 -1.16 -0.37
N GLU A 65 -16.95 -0.36 -0.46
CA GLU A 65 -18.26 -0.82 -0.89
C GLU A 65 -18.16 -1.15 -2.39
N ARG A 66 -18.47 -2.40 -2.74
CA ARG A 66 -18.59 -2.82 -4.14
C ARG A 66 -20.08 -2.79 -4.42
N ASP A 67 -20.51 -1.89 -5.31
CA ASP A 67 -21.83 -1.97 -5.92
C ASP A 67 -21.99 -3.34 -6.61
#